data_AF-A0A820NE06-F1
#
_entry.id   AF-A0A820NE06-F1
#
_cell.length_a   1.000
_cell.length_b   1.000
_cell.length_c   1.000
_cell.angle_alpha   90.00
_cell.angle_beta   90.00
_cell.angle_gamma   90.00
#
_symmetry.space_group_name_H-M   'P 1'
#
loop_
_entity.id
_entity.type
_entity.pdbx_description
1 polymer ?
#
loop_
_entity_poly.entity_id
_entity_poly.type
_entity_poly.pdbx_seq_one_letter_code
_entity_poly.pdbx_strand_id
1 'polypeptide(L)'
;KEDYFFEEYRRYIGIPYRSSIKRAHLFGFFFALTSSVMFFSLAALFRLGAYLVAQGDITFEDVLLCFNCIIFGAQSVGQTAAMSPDYTKAVESADNILELLNRKPAIDNSSTDGEEIVSLD
;
A
#
# COMPACT_ATOMS: atom_id res chain seq x y z
N LYS A 1 44.17 6.96 -5.32
CA LYS A 1 42.92 6.90 -6.13
C LYS A 1 41.76 6.40 -5.28
N GLU A 2 41.98 5.39 -4.42
CA GLU A 2 40.99 4.90 -3.44
C GLU A 2 40.55 5.97 -2.43
N ASP A 3 41.47 6.77 -1.88
CA ASP A 3 41.13 7.80 -0.88
C ASP A 3 40.13 8.84 -1.41
N TYR A 4 40.27 9.21 -2.69
CA TYR A 4 39.35 10.15 -3.35
C TYR A 4 37.93 9.57 -3.43
N PHE A 5 37.78 8.30 -3.83
CA PHE A 5 36.48 7.64 -3.87
C PHE A 5 35.88 7.45 -2.47
N PHE A 6 36.73 7.19 -1.47
CA PHE A 6 36.29 7.04 -0.08
C PHE A 6 35.71 8.34 0.49
N GLU A 7 36.38 9.47 0.26
CA GLU A 7 35.87 10.77 0.72
C GLU A 7 34.60 11.20 -0.01
N GLU A 8 34.54 10.98 -1.33
CA GLU A 8 33.37 11.27 -2.14
C GLU A 8 32.15 10.43 -1.67
N TYR A 9 32.34 9.13 -1.41
CA TYR A 9 31.31 8.26 -0.84
C TYR A 9 30.85 8.74 0.55
N ARG A 10 31.79 9.08 1.44
CA ARG A 10 31.49 9.62 2.78
C ARG A 10 30.65 10.89 2.72
N ARG A 11 30.89 11.74 1.70
CA ARG A 11 30.09 12.95 1.45
C ARG A 11 28.66 12.59 1.04
N TYR A 12 28.49 11.62 0.13
CA TYR A 12 27.17 11.19 -0.35
C TYR A 12 26.31 10.54 0.73
N ILE A 13 26.89 9.76 1.66
CA ILE A 13 26.13 9.09 2.74
C ILE A 13 25.78 10.03 3.91
N GLY A 14 26.49 11.14 4.09
CA GLY A 14 26.27 12.04 5.22
C GLY A 14 24.89 12.72 5.22
N ILE A 15 24.39 13.07 4.03
CA ILE A 15 23.06 13.68 3.84
C ILE A 15 21.91 12.71 4.17
N PRO A 16 21.84 11.50 3.57
CA PRO A 16 20.80 10.53 3.92
C PRO A 16 20.94 10.06 5.36
N TYR A 17 22.14 9.95 5.93
CA TYR A 17 22.33 9.57 7.34
C TYR A 17 21.64 10.55 8.30
N ARG A 18 21.88 11.86 8.15
CA ARG A 18 21.21 12.88 8.98
C ARG A 18 19.69 12.93 8.76
N SER A 19 19.25 12.73 7.52
CA SER A 19 17.83 12.64 7.19
C SER A 19 17.16 11.43 7.84
N SER A 20 17.83 10.28 7.81
CA SER A 20 17.36 9.02 8.41
C SER A 20 17.22 9.12 9.92
N ILE A 21 18.10 9.82 10.63
CA ILE A 21 17.95 10.03 12.08
C ILE A 21 16.69 10.84 12.40
N LYS A 22 16.45 11.95 11.67
CA LYS A 22 15.23 12.75 11.86
C LYS A 22 13.97 11.94 11.55
N ARG A 23 14.02 11.15 10.46
CA ARG A 23 12.95 10.22 10.09
C ARG A 23 12.72 9.15 11.16
N ALA A 24 13.77 8.60 11.76
CA ALA A 24 13.65 7.56 12.78
C ALA A 24 12.85 8.05 14.00
N HIS A 25 13.10 9.27 14.47
CA HIS A 25 12.30 9.86 15.54
C HIS A 25 10.84 10.09 15.13
N LEU A 26 10.60 10.55 13.91
CA LEU A 26 9.26 10.76 13.38
C LEU A 26 8.49 9.44 13.29
N PHE A 27 9.10 8.41 12.71
CA PHE A 27 8.52 7.07 12.62
C PHE A 27 8.29 6.46 14.02
N GLY A 28 9.24 6.61 14.94
CA GLY A 28 9.09 6.14 16.31
C GLY A 28 7.90 6.80 17.01
N PHE A 29 7.73 8.11 16.87
CA PHE A 29 6.59 8.85 17.42
C PHE A 29 5.26 8.37 16.83
N PHE A 30 5.16 8.27 15.50
CA PHE A 30 3.92 7.82 14.85
C PHE A 30 3.59 6.36 15.17
N PHE A 31 4.61 5.50 15.27
CA PHE A 31 4.43 4.11 15.66
C PHE A 31 3.88 3.99 17.09
N ALA A 32 4.46 4.74 18.03
CA ALA A 32 3.97 4.82 19.40
C ALA A 32 2.55 5.38 19.45
N LEU A 33 2.27 6.48 18.76
CA LEU A 33 0.96 7.12 18.69
C LEU A 33 -0.12 6.14 18.19
N THR A 34 0.16 5.45 17.09
CA THR A 34 -0.76 4.47 16.50
C THR A 34 -1.06 3.33 17.48
N SER A 35 -0.01 2.82 18.13
CA SER A 35 -0.15 1.77 19.14
C SER A 35 -0.94 2.25 20.37
N SER A 36 -0.70 3.47 20.84
CA SER A 36 -1.43 4.06 21.97
C SER A 36 -2.91 4.27 21.67
N VAL A 37 -3.27 4.71 20.46
CA VAL A 37 -4.67 4.89 20.04
C VAL A 37 -5.47 3.60 20.15
N MET A 38 -4.86 2.45 19.83
CA MET A 38 -5.49 1.14 19.97
C MET A 38 -5.82 0.84 21.45
N PHE A 39 -4.88 1.05 22.36
CA PHE A 39 -5.10 0.84 23.79
C PHE A 39 -6.10 1.85 24.39
N PHE A 40 -6.06 3.12 23.97
CA PHE A 40 -7.05 4.11 24.42
C PHE A 40 -8.46 3.79 23.93
N SER A 41 -8.59 3.30 22.68
CA SER A 41 -9.89 2.87 22.14
C SER A 41 -10.44 1.68 22.92
N LEU A 42 -9.58 0.72 23.28
CA LEU A 42 -9.95 -0.43 24.12
C LEU A 42 -10.42 0.02 25.51
N ALA A 43 -9.67 0.92 26.15
CA ALA A 43 -10.03 1.46 27.46
C ALA A 43 -11.34 2.26 27.41
N ALA A 44 -11.54 3.07 26.37
CA ALA A 44 -12.78 3.83 26.17
C ALA A 44 -13.99 2.92 25.96
N LEU A 45 -13.84 1.88 25.13
CA LEU A 45 -14.90 0.92 24.86
C LEU A 45 -15.31 0.17 26.13
N PHE A 46 -14.35 -0.31 26.93
CA PHE A 46 -14.68 -0.99 28.19
C PHE A 46 -15.26 -0.04 29.23
N ARG A 47 -14.76 1.20 29.33
CA ARG A 47 -15.28 2.17 30.27
C ARG A 47 -16.74 2.53 29.97
N LEU A 48 -17.04 2.78 28.70
CA LEU A 48 -18.39 3.09 28.24
C LEU A 48 -19.29 1.84 28.28
N GLY A 49 -18.79 0.71 27.77
CA GLY A 49 -19.51 -0.56 27.79
C GLY A 49 -19.89 -1.00 29.20
N ALA A 50 -18.98 -0.90 30.17
CA ALA A 50 -19.30 -1.20 31.57
C ALA A 50 -20.37 -0.27 32.15
N TYR A 51 -20.38 1.01 31.75
CA TYR A 51 -21.42 1.96 32.19
C TYR A 51 -22.79 1.60 31.62
N LEU A 52 -22.90 1.28 30.33
CA LEU A 52 -24.18 0.90 29.70
C LEU A 52 -24.68 -0.46 30.21
N VAL A 53 -23.78 -1.42 30.46
CA VAL A 53 -24.13 -2.71 31.07
C VAL A 53 -24.66 -2.50 32.49
N ALA A 54 -24.08 -1.57 33.27
CA ALA A 54 -24.55 -1.26 34.61
C ALA A 54 -25.94 -0.58 34.63
N GLN A 55 -26.31 0.11 33.55
CA GLN A 55 -27.65 0.68 33.37
C GLN A 55 -28.69 -0.34 32.91
N GLY A 56 -28.25 -1.52 32.46
CA GLY A 56 -29.13 -2.59 31.96
C GLY A 56 -29.61 -2.39 30.52
N ASP A 57 -29.07 -1.39 29.80
CA ASP A 57 -29.46 -1.07 28.42
C ASP A 57 -28.87 -2.04 27.39
N ILE A 58 -27.68 -2.58 27.66
CA ILE A 58 -26.98 -3.55 26.79
C ILE A 58 -26.42 -4.71 27.62
N THR A 59 -26.27 -5.86 26.99
CA THR A 59 -25.62 -7.02 27.62
C THR A 59 -24.10 -6.97 27.42
N PHE A 60 -23.36 -7.75 28.21
CA PHE A 60 -21.92 -7.90 28.01
C PHE A 60 -21.58 -8.56 26.65
N GLU A 61 -22.47 -9.41 26.15
CA GLU A 61 -22.35 -10.04 24.82
C GLU A 61 -22.39 -8.98 23.71
N ASP A 62 -23.29 -8.01 23.81
CA ASP A 62 -23.41 -6.92 22.82
C ASP A 62 -22.13 -6.06 22.75
N VAL A 63 -21.49 -5.82 23.90
CA VAL A 63 -20.22 -5.08 23.97
C VAL A 63 -19.10 -5.86 23.27
N LEU A 64 -19.02 -7.17 23.52
CA LEU A 64 -18.03 -8.04 22.90
C LEU A 64 -18.25 -8.16 21.38
N LEU A 65 -19.51 -8.23 20.94
CA LEU A 65 -19.86 -8.26 19.52
C LEU A 65 -19.45 -6.97 18.82
N CYS A 66 -19.79 -5.81 19.40
CA CYS A 66 -19.40 -4.50 18.87
C CYS A 66 -17.87 -4.37 18.76
N PHE A 67 -17.14 -4.80 19.79
CA PHE A 67 -15.68 -4.78 19.79
C PHE A 67 -15.09 -5.55 18.60
N ASN A 68 -15.53 -6.80 18.43
CA ASN A 68 -15.04 -7.67 17.37
C ASN A 68 -15.41 -7.14 15.98
N CYS A 69 -16.65 -6.66 15.80
CA CYS A 69 -17.08 -6.04 14.55
C CYS A 69 -16.20 -4.85 14.15
N ILE A 70 -15.89 -3.96 15.10
CA ILE A 70 -15.06 -2.78 14.83
C ILE A 70 -13.62 -3.19 14.47
N ILE A 71 -13.01 -4.12 15.23
CA ILE A 71 -11.63 -4.55 14.97
C ILE A 71 -11.52 -5.26 13.63
N PHE A 72 -12.34 -6.29 13.39
CA PHE A 72 -12.25 -7.06 12.15
C PHE A 72 -12.65 -6.21 10.95
N GLY A 73 -13.63 -5.32 11.09
CA GLY A 73 -14.00 -4.36 10.06
C GLY A 73 -12.85 -3.42 9.71
N ALA A 74 -12.23 -2.80 10.72
CA ALA A 74 -11.10 -1.90 10.52
C ALA A 74 -9.87 -2.62 9.91
N GLN A 75 -9.58 -3.83 10.36
CA GLN A 75 -8.50 -4.65 9.79
C GLN A 75 -8.76 -5.02 8.33
N SER A 76 -9.98 -5.45 8.00
CA SER A 76 -10.37 -5.80 6.63
C SER A 76 -10.21 -4.61 5.69
N VAL A 77 -10.70 -3.43 6.10
CA VAL A 77 -10.54 -2.19 5.34
C VAL A 77 -9.06 -1.81 5.24
N GLY A 78 -8.28 -1.93 6.31
CA GLY A 78 -6.85 -1.62 6.30
C GLY A 78 -6.05 -2.50 5.33
N GLN A 79 -6.33 -3.80 5.29
CA GLN A 79 -5.71 -4.72 4.32
C GLN A 79 -6.12 -4.38 2.89
N THR A 80 -7.41 -4.13 2.66
CA THR A 80 -7.91 -3.73 1.33
C THR A 80 -7.27 -2.42 0.86
N ALA A 81 -7.17 -1.44 1.75
CA ALA A 81 -6.52 -0.16 1.47
C ALA A 81 -5.04 -0.35 1.10
N ALA A 82 -4.34 -1.26 1.78
CA ALA A 82 -2.93 -1.58 1.48
C ALA A 82 -2.75 -2.22 0.10
N MET A 83 -3.76 -2.89 -0.45
CA MET A 83 -3.73 -3.48 -1.80
C MET A 83 -4.06 -2.48 -2.92
N SER A 84 -4.58 -1.29 -2.60
CA SER A 84 -4.92 -0.25 -3.58
C SER A 84 -3.79 0.10 -4.57
N PRO A 85 -2.53 0.34 -4.15
CA PRO A 85 -1.47 0.68 -5.09
C PRO A 85 -1.14 -0.46 -6.06
N ASP A 86 -1.27 -1.71 -5.63
CA ASP A 86 -1.02 -2.86 -6.50
C ASP A 86 -2.15 -3.01 -7.53
N TYR A 87 -3.39 -2.75 -7.12
CA TYR A 87 -4.51 -2.64 -8.07
C TYR A 87 -4.28 -1.55 -9.11
N THR A 88 -3.88 -0.34 -8.68
CA THR A 88 -3.58 0.77 -9.60
C THR A 88 -2.47 0.40 -10.59
N LYS A 89 -1.38 -0.22 -10.13
CA LYS A 89 -0.29 -0.68 -11.00
C LYS A 89 -0.71 -1.78 -11.97
N ALA A 90 -1.59 -2.69 -11.54
CA ALA A 90 -2.11 -3.75 -12.39
C ALA A 90 -2.95 -3.18 -13.55
N VAL A 91 -3.80 -2.19 -13.25
CA VAL A 91 -4.58 -1.46 -14.27
C VAL A 91 -3.66 -0.73 -15.24
N GLU A 92 -2.67 0.02 -14.74
CA GLU A 92 -1.69 0.72 -15.59
C GLU A 92 -0.91 -0.25 -16.50
N SER A 93 -0.54 -1.42 -15.99
CA SER A 93 0.14 -2.44 -16.79
C SER A 93 -0.76 -3.04 -17.87
N ALA A 94 -2.05 -3.26 -17.56
CA ALA A 94 -3.02 -3.75 -18.52
C ALA A 94 -3.27 -2.72 -19.65
N ASP A 95 -3.38 -1.43 -19.31
CA ASP A 95 -3.53 -0.35 -20.28
C ASP A 95 -2.36 -0.32 -21.26
N ASN A 96 -1.13 -0.44 -20.77
CA ASN A 96 0.07 -0.51 -21.62
C ASN A 96 0.02 -1.70 -22.60
N ILE A 97 -0.43 -2.87 -22.16
CA ILE A 97 -0.57 -4.06 -23.03
C ILE A 97 -1.65 -3.83 -24.08
N LEU A 98 -2.79 -3.26 -23.69
CA LEU A 98 -3.89 -2.96 -24.60
C LEU A 98 -3.52 -1.89 -25.62
N GLU A 99 -2.72 -0.89 -25.23
CA GLU A 99 -2.18 0.11 -26.16
C GLU A 99 -1.28 -0.54 -27.21
N LEU A 100 -0.37 -1.43 -26.77
CA LEU A 100 0.49 -2.19 -27.68
C LEU A 100 -0.31 -3.09 -28.63
N LEU A 101 -1.37 -3.73 -28.15
CA LEU A 101 -2.23 -4.61 -28.96
C LEU A 101 -3.04 -3.82 -30.00
N ASN A 102 -3.56 -2.65 -29.63
CA ASN A 102 -4.38 -1.82 -30.51
C ASN A 102 -3.56 -0.93 -31.44
N ARG A 103 -2.23 -0.92 -31.30
CA ARG A 103 -1.33 -0.15 -32.15
C ARG A 103 -1.36 -0.72 -33.58
N LYS A 104 -1.85 0.07 -34.53
CA LYS A 104 -1.72 -0.24 -35.96
C LYS A 104 -0.29 0.05 -36.44
N PRO A 105 0.48 -0.95 -36.91
CA PRO A 105 1.82 -0.72 -37.44
C PRO A 105 1.76 0.05 -38.77
N ALA A 106 2.78 0.86 -39.05
CA ALA A 106 2.88 1.60 -40.32
C ALA A 106 3.19 0.70 -41.52
N ILE A 107 3.79 -0.47 -41.27
CA ILE A 107 4.04 -1.52 -42.26
C ILE A 107 3.41 -2.79 -41.66
N ASP A 108 2.29 -3.22 -42.23
CA ASP A 108 1.58 -4.41 -41.79
C ASP A 108 2.12 -5.64 -42.53
N ASN A 109 2.91 -6.47 -41.84
CA ASN A 109 3.43 -7.72 -42.41
C ASN A 109 2.38 -8.84 -42.49
N SER A 110 1.25 -8.68 -41.79
CA SER A 110 0.17 -9.65 -41.69
C SER A 110 -0.97 -9.32 -42.66
N SER A 111 -0.87 -8.22 -43.41
CA SER A 111 -1.82 -7.85 -44.45
C SER A 111 -1.64 -8.73 -45.69
N THR A 112 -2.73 -9.31 -46.16
CA THR A 112 -2.81 -10.14 -47.38
C THR A 112 -3.07 -9.31 -48.64
N ASP A 113 -3.03 -7.98 -48.56
CA ASP A 113 -3.28 -7.07 -49.69
C ASP A 113 -2.08 -6.96 -50.67
N GLY A 114 -0.94 -7.59 -50.36
CA GLY A 114 0.24 -7.62 -51.23
C GLY A 114 0.24 -8.80 -52.22
N GLU A 115 0.86 -8.63 -53.39
CA GLU A 115 1.07 -9.73 -54.34
C GLU A 115 1.96 -10.83 -53.74
N GLU A 116 1.40 -12.03 -53.59
CA GLU A 116 2.12 -13.20 -53.12
C GLU A 116 3.07 -13.69 -54.22
N ILE A 117 4.38 -13.62 -53.95
CA ILE A 117 5.41 -14.04 -54.91
C ILE A 117 5.40 -15.57 -54.99
N VAL A 118 4.70 -16.12 -56.00
CA VAL A 118 4.73 -17.55 -56.30
C VAL A 118 6.17 -17.92 -56.65
N SER A 119 6.77 -18.76 -55.81
CA SER A 119 8.13 -19.28 -55.95
C SER A 119 8.36 -19.87 -57.36
N LEU A 120 9.42 -19.40 -58.02
CA LEU A 120 9.96 -20.00 -59.24
C LEU A 120 10.63 -21.34 -58.88
N ASP A 121 10.23 -22.40 -59.59
CA ASP A 121 10.97 -23.68 -59.71
C ASP A 121 12.42 -23.47 -60.16
#